data_AF-A0A2V2CXJ2-F1
#
_entry.id   AF-A0A2V2CXJ2-F1
#
_cell.length_a   1.000
_cell.length_b   1.000
_cell.length_c   1.000
_cell.angle_alpha   90.00
_cell.angle_beta   90.00
_cell.angle_gamma   90.00
#
_symmetry.space_group_name_H-M   'P 1'
#
loop_
_entity.id
_entity.type
_entity.pdbx_description
1 polymer ?
#
loop_
_entity_poly.entity_id
_entity_poly.type
_entity_poly.pdbx_seq_one_letter_code
_entity_poly.pdbx_strand_id
1 'polypeptide(L)' 'MISFLVRNKHNTPGIVKFSFWRMTAENPRAVYACVNLGEAYAPREIVNRSICIDEDIGEVIKKLK' A
#
# COMPACT_ATOMS: atom_id res chain seq x y z
N MET A 1 12.19 -0.09 -7.43
CA MET A 1 10.90 -0.41 -8.11
C MET A 1 9.82 -0.17 -7.07
N ILE A 2 8.91 0.77 -7.32
CA ILE A 2 7.83 1.10 -6.38
C ILE A 2 6.67 0.16 -6.68
N SER A 3 6.19 -0.56 -5.66
CA SER A 3 5.02 -1.43 -5.79
C SER A 3 3.81 -0.69 -5.19
N PHE A 4 3.00 -0.11 -6.07
CA PHE A 4 1.86 0.74 -5.73
C PHE A 4 0.58 -0.09 -5.57
N LEU A 5 -0.05 -0.06 -4.39
CA LEU A 5 -1.34 -0.71 -4.12
C LEU A 5 -2.43 0.35 -3.90
N VAL A 6 -3.41 0.43 -4.80
CA VAL A 6 -4.63 1.23 -4.63
C VAL A 6 -5.82 0.30 -4.47
N ARG A 7 -6.47 0.39 -3.30
CA ARG A 7 -7.76 -0.22 -2.91
C ARG A 7 -7.89 -1.73 -3.11
N ASN A 8 -8.19 -2.45 -2.01
CA ASN A 8 -8.99 -3.67 -2.12
C ASN A 8 -9.87 -3.82 -0.86
N LYS A 9 -11.04 -3.19 -0.89
CA LYS A 9 -12.11 -3.48 0.06
C LYS A 9 -12.56 -4.91 -0.20
N HIS A 10 -12.15 -5.84 0.66
CA HIS A 10 -12.74 -7.17 0.91
C HIS A 10 -13.06 -8.10 -0.30
N ASN A 11 -12.73 -7.72 -1.54
CA ASN A 11 -13.12 -8.47 -2.72
C ASN A 11 -12.18 -9.64 -2.98
N THR A 12 -10.90 -9.56 -2.58
CA THR A 12 -10.03 -10.69 -2.19
C THR A 12 -8.69 -10.15 -1.61
N PRO A 13 -8.56 -9.90 -0.29
CA PRO A 13 -7.30 -9.40 0.29
C PRO A 13 -6.11 -10.34 0.02
N GLY A 14 -6.38 -11.63 -0.18
CA GLY A 14 -5.40 -12.66 -0.51
C GLY A 14 -4.63 -12.44 -1.81
N ILE A 15 -5.25 -11.85 -2.84
CA ILE A 15 -4.65 -11.78 -4.18
C ILE A 15 -3.75 -10.55 -4.32
N VAL A 16 -4.17 -9.40 -3.78
CA VAL A 16 -3.46 -8.13 -4.04
C VAL A 16 -2.71 -7.61 -2.81
N LYS A 17 -3.36 -7.51 -1.64
CA LYS A 17 -2.73 -6.90 -0.46
C LYS A 17 -1.57 -7.73 0.07
N PHE A 18 -1.77 -9.03 0.27
CA PHE A 18 -0.71 -9.91 0.79
C PHE A 18 0.40 -10.18 -0.22
N SER A 19 0.09 -10.24 -1.52
CA SER A 19 1.12 -10.37 -2.56
C SER A 19 2.06 -9.17 -2.58
N PHE A 20 1.54 -7.95 -2.51
CA PHE A 20 2.37 -6.74 -2.47
C PHE A 20 3.22 -6.66 -1.18
N TRP A 21 2.68 -7.09 -0.05
CA TRP A 21 3.46 -7.20 1.19
C TRP A 21 4.61 -8.20 1.04
N ARG A 22 4.33 -9.40 0.50
CA ARG A 22 5.34 -10.42 0.26
C ARG A 22 6.43 -9.91 -0.70
N MET A 23 6.04 -9.32 -1.82
CA MET A 23 6.98 -8.75 -2.79
C MET A 23 7.85 -7.65 -2.17
N THR A 24 7.29 -6.82 -1.28
CA THR A 24 8.05 -5.76 -0.60
C THR A 24 9.00 -6.34 0.45
N ALA A 25 8.59 -7.40 1.15
CA ALA A 25 9.44 -8.11 2.10
C ALA A 25 10.62 -8.80 1.38
N GLU A 26 10.36 -9.46 0.25
CA GLU A 26 11.36 -10.19 -0.55
C GLU A 26 12.33 -9.26 -1.29
N ASN A 27 11.91 -8.04 -1.62
CA ASN A 27 12.77 -7.04 -2.28
C ASN A 27 13.10 -5.88 -1.35
N PRO A 28 14.30 -5.85 -0.73
CA PRO A 28 14.72 -4.77 0.16
C PRO A 28 14.73 -3.37 -0.47
N ARG A 29 14.79 -3.29 -1.81
CA ARG A 29 14.76 -2.02 -2.57
C ARG A 29 13.35 -1.57 -2.96
N ALA A 30 12.32 -2.34 -2.61
CA ALA A 30 10.93 -1.96 -2.82
C ALA A 30 10.41 -1.09 -1.67
N VAL A 31 9.52 -0.18 -2.03
CA VAL A 31 8.72 0.63 -1.10
C VAL A 31 7.26 0.29 -1.36
N TYR A 32 6.53 -0.01 -0.29
CA TYR A 32 5.09 -0.24 -0.32
C TYR A 32 4.34 1.09 -0.15
N ALA A 33 3.40 1.39 -1.04
CA ALA A 33 2.52 2.54 -0.90
C ALA A 33 1.07 2.07 -0.77
N CYS A 34 0.40 2.47 0.31
CA CYS A 34 -1.01 2.20 0.58
C CYS A 34 -1.74 3.53 0.76
N VAL A 35 -2.74 3.77 -0.09
CA VAL A 35 -3.66 4.90 0.06
C VAL A 35 -5.06 4.32 0.25
N ASN A 36 -5.58 4.39 1.48
CA ASN A 36 -6.87 3.79 1.80
C ASN A 36 -7.49 4.41 3.06
N LEU A 37 -8.59 5.16 2.87
CA LEU A 37 -9.36 5.75 3.97
C LEU A 37 -9.92 4.69 4.93
N GLY A 38 -9.52 4.78 6.20
CA GLY A 38 -9.87 3.90 7.32
C GLY A 38 -9.03 2.62 7.43
N GLU A 39 -8.14 2.32 6.47
CA GLU A 39 -7.42 1.03 6.42
C GLU A 39 -6.00 1.16 5.82
N ALA A 40 -5.34 2.31 6.01
CA ALA A 40 -3.97 2.55 5.55
C ALA A 40 -2.95 2.02 6.57
N TYR A 41 -2.51 0.78 6.39
CA TYR A 41 -1.48 0.17 7.25
C TYR A 41 -0.62 -0.84 6.50
N ALA A 42 0.56 -1.09 7.07
CA ALA A 42 1.53 -2.07 6.62
C ALA A 42 1.93 -2.99 7.79
N PRO A 43 2.35 -4.23 7.50
CA PRO A 43 2.81 -5.15 8.52
C PRO A 43 4.21 -4.75 9.02
N ARG A 44 4.57 -5.19 10.23
CA ARG A 44 5.76 -4.73 10.98
C ARG A 44 7.05 -4.94 10.20
N GLU A 45 7.12 -5.98 9.38
CA GLU A 45 8.27 -6.40 8.60
C GLU A 45 8.65 -5.38 7.51
N ILE A 46 7.68 -4.62 7.00
CA ILE A 46 7.90 -3.64 5.91
C ILE A 46 7.53 -2.21 6.31
N VAL A 47 7.13 -1.96 7.57
CA VAL A 47 6.66 -0.64 8.03
C VAL A 47 7.67 0.47 7.77
N ASN A 48 8.97 0.18 7.95
CA ASN A 48 10.06 1.15 7.71
C ASN A 48 10.26 1.50 6.22
N ARG A 49 9.64 0.74 5.32
CA ARG A 49 9.70 0.92 3.85
C ARG A 49 8.29 1.07 3.28
N SER A 50 7.38 1.62 4.07
CA SER A 50 5.98 1.78 3.71
C SER A 50 5.53 3.24 3.82
N ILE A 51 4.74 3.68 2.85
CA ILE A 51 4.03 4.95 2.84
C ILE A 51 2.55 4.61 2.98
N CYS A 52 1.93 4.96 4.10
CA CYS A 52 0.52 4.72 4.37
C CYS A 52 -0.20 6.07 4.48
N ILE A 53 -1.15 6.32 3.58
CA ILE A 53 -1.93 7.55 3.52
C ILE A 53 -3.40 7.19 3.80
N ASP A 54 -3.89 7.68 4.93
CA ASP A 54 -5.26 7.49 5.38
C ASP A 54 -6.16 8.62 4.86
N GLU A 55 -6.44 8.61 3.56
CA GLU A 55 -7.25 9.63 2.90
C GLU A 55 -8.02 9.05 1.70
N ASP A 56 -9.06 9.77 1.23
CA ASP A 56 -9.71 9.45 -0.04
C ASP A 56 -8.70 9.54 -1.21
N ILE A 57 -8.67 8.49 -2.04
CA ILE A 57 -7.70 8.40 -3.14
C ILE A 57 -7.90 9.51 -4.19
N GLY A 58 -9.13 9.97 -4.40
CA GLY A 58 -9.43 11.06 -5.31
C GLY A 58 -8.80 12.37 -4.85
N GLU A 59 -8.87 12.66 -3.54
CA GLU A 59 -8.23 13.83 -2.94
C GLU A 59 -6.70 13.74 -2.97
N VAL A 60 -6.12 12.57 -2.67
CA VAL A 60 -4.66 12.36 -2.75
C VAL A 60 -4.15 12.58 -4.18
N ILE A 61 -4.84 12.04 -5.19
CA ILE A 61 -4.45 12.22 -6.59
C ILE A 61 -4.52 13.69 -7.01
N LYS A 62 -5.51 14.46 -6.54
CA LYS A 62 -5.59 15.91 -6.82
C LYS A 62 -4.38 16.67 -6.29
N LYS A 63 -3.83 16.28 -5.13
CA LYS A 63 -2.65 16.90 -4.52
C LYS A 63 -1.33 16.54 -5.21
N LEU A 64 -1.31 15.51 -6.07
CA LEU A 64 -0.12 15.07 -6.82
C LEU A 64 0.03 15.72 -8.20
N LYS A 65 -0.92 16.57 -8.61
CA LYS A 65 -0.88 17.30 -9.88
C LYS A 65 0.00 18.54 -9.82
#